data_AF-A0A7Y5LTV1-F1
#
_entry.id   AF-A0A7Y5LTV1-F1
#
_cell.length_a   1.000
_cell.length_b   1.000
_cell.length_c   1.000
_cell.angle_alpha   90.00
_cell.angle_beta   90.00
_cell.angle_gamma   90.00
#
_symmetry.space_group_name_H-M   'P 1'
#
loop_
_entity.id
_entity.type
_entity.pdbx_description
1 polymer ?
#
loop_
_entity_poly.entity_id
_entity_poly.type
_entity_poly.pdbx_seq_one_letter_code
_entity_poly.pdbx_strand_id
1 'polypeptide(L)'
;MENKIKRWNASVPGRSRMVSHDNIIWVVSTVAKIPDFDKEVEACLYQLEKPLEETGSHKTHILSLQIILSRIESRGVFYNL
;
A
#
# COMPACT_ATOMS: atom_id res chain seq x y z
N MET A 1 11.24 -18.81 -18.64
CA MET A 1 10.58 -18.79 -17.31
C MET A 1 9.20 -18.21 -17.51
N GLU A 2 8.18 -18.81 -16.91
CA GLU A 2 6.79 -18.40 -17.13
C GLU A 2 6.58 -17.00 -16.52
N ASN A 3 6.46 -15.98 -17.36
CA ASN A 3 6.21 -14.57 -17.02
C ASN A 3 4.78 -14.36 -16.51
N LYS A 4 4.39 -15.14 -15.50
CA LYS A 4 3.02 -15.20 -15.02
C LYS A 4 2.78 -14.11 -14.00
N ILE A 5 1.84 -13.21 -14.32
CA ILE A 5 1.34 -12.21 -13.38
C ILE A 5 0.63 -12.96 -12.24
N LYS A 6 1.08 -12.75 -11.00
CA LYS A 6 0.37 -13.20 -9.80
C LYS A 6 -0.50 -12.07 -9.27
N ARG A 7 -1.75 -12.36 -8.92
CA ARG A 7 -2.72 -11.39 -8.44
C ARG A 7 -3.34 -11.86 -7.14
N TRP A 8 -3.42 -10.97 -6.17
CA TRP A 8 -4.18 -11.16 -4.94
C TRP A 8 -5.45 -10.31 -5.05
N ASN A 9 -6.60 -10.97 -5.06
CA ASN A 9 -7.89 -10.31 -5.25
C ASN A 9 -8.18 -9.33 -4.10
N ALA A 10 -8.76 -8.17 -4.45
CA ALA A 10 -9.41 -7.31 -3.48
C ALA A 10 -10.86 -7.78 -3.24
N SER A 11 -11.55 -7.16 -2.29
CA SER A 11 -12.97 -7.42 -2.02
C SER A 11 -13.90 -7.01 -3.17
N VAL A 12 -13.45 -6.12 -4.06
CA VAL A 12 -14.23 -5.59 -5.18
C VAL A 12 -13.83 -6.29 -6.49
N PRO A 13 -14.80 -6.74 -7.32
CA PRO A 13 -14.51 -7.34 -8.62
C PRO A 13 -13.65 -6.45 -9.51
N GLY A 14 -12.72 -7.06 -10.25
CA GLY A 14 -11.81 -6.37 -11.16
C GLY A 14 -10.66 -5.62 -10.49
N ARG A 15 -10.55 -5.66 -9.16
CA ARG A 15 -9.42 -5.05 -8.42
C ARG A 15 -8.53 -6.11 -7.79
N SER A 16 -7.22 -5.89 -7.86
CA SER A 16 -6.23 -6.64 -7.09
C SER A 16 -5.68 -5.72 -6.01
N ARG A 17 -5.61 -6.21 -4.76
CA ARG A 17 -4.93 -5.46 -3.68
C ARG A 17 -3.41 -5.47 -3.85
N MET A 18 -2.91 -6.51 -4.51
CA MET A 18 -1.50 -6.71 -4.80
C MET A 18 -1.33 -7.47 -6.11
N VAL A 19 -0.28 -7.15 -6.85
CA VAL A 19 0.13 -7.82 -8.09
C VAL A 19 1.64 -8.01 -8.05
N SER A 20 2.14 -9.14 -8.57
CA SER A 20 3.58 -9.31 -8.80
C SER A 20 3.88 -9.84 -10.19
N HIS A 21 4.98 -9.34 -10.75
CA HIS A 21 5.49 -9.68 -12.07
C HIS A 21 6.98 -9.31 -12.15
N ASP A 22 7.81 -10.21 -12.68
CA ASP A 22 9.25 -9.98 -12.90
C ASP A 22 9.99 -9.38 -11.68
N ASN A 23 9.75 -9.97 -10.50
CA ASN A 23 10.28 -9.55 -9.19
C ASN A 23 9.88 -8.16 -8.71
N ILE A 24 8.94 -7.50 -9.40
CA ILE A 24 8.32 -6.25 -8.95
C ILE A 24 6.96 -6.58 -8.33
N ILE A 25 6.65 -5.89 -7.24
CA ILE A 25 5.38 -6.01 -6.53
C ILE A 25 4.73 -4.63 -6.52
N TRP A 26 3.45 -4.59 -6.89
CA TRP A 26 2.60 -3.40 -6.78
C TRP A 26 1.57 -3.66 -5.70
N VAL A 27 1.47 -2.74 -4.75
CA VAL A 27 0.54 -2.83 -3.62
C VAL A 27 -0.29 -1.56 -3.57
N VAL A 28 -1.59 -1.72 -3.34
CA VAL A 28 -2.46 -0.60 -2.96
C VAL A 28 -2.88 -0.83 -1.51
N SER A 29 -2.42 0.05 -0.63
CA SER A 29 -2.87 0.09 0.77
C SER A 29 -3.90 1.20 0.94
N THR A 30 -5.05 0.85 1.52
CA THR A 30 -6.12 1.80 1.85
C THR A 30 -6.83 1.30 3.09
N VAL A 31 -7.23 2.22 3.96
CA VAL A 31 -8.06 1.93 5.12
C VAL A 31 -9.41 2.63 5.01
N ALA A 32 -10.39 2.18 5.80
CA ALA A 32 -11.59 2.97 6.02
C ALA A 32 -11.22 4.25 6.79
N LYS A 33 -12.01 5.31 6.61
CA LYS A 33 -11.74 6.60 7.24
C LYS A 33 -11.62 6.48 8.75
N ILE A 34 -10.52 6.96 9.31
CA ILE A 34 -10.31 7.10 10.75
C ILE A 34 -10.38 8.60 11.09
N PRO A 35 -11.09 9.01 12.17
CA PRO A 35 -11.22 10.45 12.51
C PRO A 35 -9.87 11.13 12.83
N ASP A 36 -8.95 10.35 13.38
CA ASP A 36 -7.60 10.77 13.76
C ASP A 36 -6.64 10.50 12.59
N PHE A 37 -6.01 11.57 12.09
CA PHE A 37 -5.16 11.53 10.91
C PHE A 37 -3.93 10.63 11.12
N ASP A 38 -3.28 10.75 12.26
CA ASP A 38 -2.03 10.03 12.56
C ASP A 38 -2.34 8.53 12.63
N LYS A 39 -3.46 8.17 13.25
CA LYS A 39 -3.95 6.79 13.27
C LYS A 39 -4.37 6.27 11.90
N GLU A 40 -4.91 7.13 11.03
CA GLU A 40 -5.21 6.76 9.65
C GLU A 40 -3.94 6.43 8.87
N VAL A 41 -2.88 7.23 9.05
CA VAL A 41 -1.57 7.01 8.45
C VAL A 41 -0.94 5.72 8.97
N GLU A 42 -0.91 5.51 10.29
CA GLU A 42 -0.40 4.27 10.91
C GLU A 42 -1.13 3.03 10.38
N ALA A 43 -2.46 3.10 10.29
CA ALA A 43 -3.26 2.00 9.78
C ALA A 43 -2.98 1.72 8.29
N CYS A 44 -2.76 2.75 7.48
CA CYS A 44 -2.33 2.62 6.09
C CYS A 44 -0.95 1.96 5.96
N LEU A 45 0.02 2.34 6.80
CA LEU A 45 1.36 1.75 6.82
C LEU A 45 1.31 0.27 7.26
N TYR A 46 0.55 -0.04 8.30
CA TYR A 46 0.33 -1.41 8.74
C TYR A 46 -0.30 -2.29 7.63
N GLN A 47 -1.30 -1.76 6.91
CA GLN A 47 -1.89 -2.46 5.76
C GLN A 47 -0.93 -2.63 4.57
N LEU A 48 0.13 -1.83 4.49
CA LEU A 48 1.18 -1.98 3.48
C LEU A 48 2.19 -3.08 3.86
N GLU A 49 2.52 -3.24 5.15
CA GLU A 49 3.52 -4.23 5.59
C GLU A 49 3.08 -5.67 5.28
N LYS A 50 1.81 -6.01 5.52
CA LYS A 50 1.29 -7.37 5.29
C LYS A 50 1.48 -7.88 3.84
N PRO A 51 1.10 -7.14 2.78
CA PRO A 51 1.41 -7.52 1.39
C PRO A 51 2.90 -7.72 1.10
N LEU A 52 3.77 -6.92 1.71
CA LEU A 52 5.22 -7.06 1.54
C LEU A 52 5.71 -8.38 2.15
N GLU A 53 5.28 -8.69 3.37
CA GLU A 53 5.61 -9.96 4.04
C GLU A 53 5.07 -11.19 3.27
N GLU A 54 3.82 -11.13 2.79
CA GLU A 54 3.19 -12.20 2.00
C GLU A 54 3.96 -12.52 0.69
N THR A 55 4.77 -11.58 0.21
CA THR A 55 5.59 -11.74 -1.01
C THR A 55 7.07 -11.98 -0.71
N GLY A 56 7.45 -12.11 0.58
CA GLY A 56 8.84 -12.22 1.01
C GLY A 56 9.65 -10.94 0.79
N SER A 57 8.98 -9.81 0.58
CA SER A 57 9.59 -8.49 0.48
C SER A 57 9.65 -7.80 1.84
N HIS A 58 10.15 -6.57 1.87
CA HIS A 58 10.29 -5.77 3.07
C HIS A 58 10.18 -4.27 2.73
N LYS A 59 9.81 -3.43 3.71
CA LYS A 59 9.68 -1.98 3.51
C LYS A 59 10.95 -1.28 3.03
N THR A 60 12.12 -1.85 3.34
CA THR A 60 13.42 -1.36 2.85
C THR A 60 13.65 -1.61 1.35
N HIS A 61 12.81 -2.41 0.70
CA HIS A 61 12.86 -2.69 -0.74
C HIS A 61 11.84 -1.87 -1.55
N ILE A 62 11.17 -0.89 -0.92
CA ILE A 62 10.23 0.00 -1.61
C ILE A 62 11.01 0.87 -2.60
N LEU A 63 10.69 0.74 -3.88
CA LEU A 63 11.29 1.53 -4.95
C LEU A 63 10.61 2.89 -5.13
N SER A 64 9.30 2.96 -4.89
CA SER A 64 8.49 4.17 -5.00
C SER A 64 7.24 4.05 -4.14
N LEU A 65 6.81 5.16 -3.54
CA LEU A 65 5.59 5.26 -2.74
C LEU A 65 4.83 6.51 -3.18
N GLN A 66 3.56 6.33 -3.58
CA GLN A 66 2.64 7.43 -3.84
C GLN A 66 1.66 7.55 -2.69
N ILE A 67 1.58 8.73 -2.10
CA ILE A 67 0.71 9.03 -0.97
C ILE A 67 -0.41 9.94 -1.46
N ILE A 68 -1.64 9.52 -1.24
CA ILE A 68 -2.84 10.24 -1.66
C ILE A 68 -3.49 10.83 -0.41
N LEU A 69 -3.43 12.15 -0.29
CA LEU A 69 -4.11 12.89 0.77
C LEU A 69 -5.39 13.49 0.20
N SER A 70 -6.50 13.36 0.93
CA SER A 70 -7.79 13.96 0.54
C SER A 70 -7.81 15.49 0.70
N ARG A 71 -6.90 16.03 1.50
CA ARG A 71 -6.79 17.44 1.87
C ARG A 71 -5.34 17.89 1.76
N ILE A 72 -5.09 18.99 1.05
CA ILE A 72 -3.72 19.47 0.82
C ILE A 72 -3.10 20.05 2.09
N GLU A 73 -3.93 20.60 2.98
CA GLU A 73 -3.55 21.12 4.28
C GLU A 73 -2.95 20.04 5.21
N SER A 74 -3.33 18.77 5.02
CA SER A 74 -2.78 17.64 5.78
C SER A 74 -1.33 17.31 5.38
N ARG A 75 -0.81 17.85 4.27
CA ARG A 75 0.54 17.57 3.80
C ARG A 75 1.61 18.01 4.81
N GLY A 76 1.41 19.15 5.46
CA GLY A 76 2.34 19.65 6.48
C GLY A 76 2.38 18.75 7.71
N VAL A 77 1.22 18.26 8.16
CA VAL A 77 1.12 17.32 9.29
C VAL A 77 1.80 16.01 8.94
N PHE A 78 1.53 15.47 7.74
CA PHE A 78 2.11 14.21 7.27
C PHE A 78 3.65 14.20 7.27
N TYR A 79 4.30 15.30 6.87
CA TYR A 79 5.77 15.38 6.86
C TYR A 79 6.41 15.51 8.24
N ASN A 80 5.62 15.77 9.29
CA ASN A 80 6.08 15.88 10.67
C ASN A 80 5.70 14.67 11.53
N LEU A 81 5.10 13.63 10.94
CA LEU A 81 4.94 12.31 11.54
C LEU A 81 6.28 11.57 11.53
#